data_AF-A0A4Q5QKG5-F1
#
_entry.id   AF-A0A4Q5QKG5-F1
#
_cell.length_a   1.000
_cell.length_b   1.000
_cell.length_c   1.000
_cell.angle_alpha   90.00
_cell.angle_beta   90.00
_cell.angle_gamma   90.00
#
_symmetry.space_group_name_H-M   'P 1'
#
loop_
_entity.id
_entity.type
_entity.pdbx_description
1 polymer ?
#
loop_
_entity_poly.entity_id
_entity_poly.type
_entity_poly.pdbx_seq_one_letter_code
_entity_poly.pdbx_strand_id
1 'polypeptide(L)'
;MSRLPFALPHCAARLATGCLLTLAIAPAALAQAPAPVAITVDLARPLGPMQPLWAYFGYDEPNYTYMPDGQKLLTELAALSPVPVYVRAHNLLTTGDGTAALKWGSTNAYTEDKKGRPVYDWRIVDEIFDAYIQRGMKPIAQIGFMPEAMSTHPVPYRHHWQPGDNYNDVYTGWAYPPKDYKKWGELVYQWVRHSVARYGEAEVKTWRWELWNEPNIGYWQGTPEEYNQLYDYTEAAVHRALPAASLGGPE
;
A
#
# COMPACT_ATOMS: atom_id res chain seq x y z
N MET A 1 -31.38 -36.78 -83.92
CA MET A 1 -31.10 -36.03 -85.15
C MET A 1 -29.75 -35.35 -85.00
N SER A 2 -28.79 -35.70 -85.88
CA SER A 2 -27.67 -34.90 -86.42
C SER A 2 -26.93 -33.91 -85.49
N ARG A 3 -25.59 -33.84 -85.38
CA ARG A 3 -24.48 -34.30 -86.24
C ARG A 3 -23.16 -34.20 -85.41
N LEU A 4 -22.27 -35.18 -85.63
CA LEU A 4 -20.79 -35.13 -85.48
C LEU A 4 -20.16 -34.14 -86.51
N PRO A 5 -18.81 -34.00 -86.74
CA PRO A 5 -17.59 -34.52 -86.06
C PRO A 5 -16.38 -33.51 -86.04
N PHE A 6 -15.24 -33.95 -85.47
CA PHE A 6 -13.82 -33.95 -85.97
C PHE A 6 -12.82 -33.67 -84.83
N ALA A 7 -12.13 -34.69 -84.28
CA ALA A 7 -10.85 -35.33 -84.70
C ALA A 7 -9.62 -34.40 -84.53
N LEU A 8 -8.52 -34.72 -83.84
CA LEU A 8 -7.57 -35.86 -83.97
C LEU A 8 -6.60 -35.90 -82.74
N PRO A 9 -5.79 -36.97 -82.56
CA PRO A 9 -5.16 -37.37 -81.30
C PRO A 9 -3.73 -36.82 -81.14
N HIS A 10 -3.20 -36.77 -79.92
CA HIS A 10 -1.75 -36.64 -79.69
C HIS A 10 -1.23 -37.69 -78.70
N CYS A 11 -0.17 -38.33 -79.16
CA CYS A 11 0.62 -39.38 -78.54
C CYS A 11 1.32 -38.94 -77.25
N ALA A 12 1.60 -39.94 -76.42
CA ALA A 12 2.34 -39.88 -75.18
C ALA A 12 3.80 -39.46 -75.34
N ALA A 13 4.32 -38.73 -74.35
CA ALA A 13 5.73 -38.74 -73.98
C ALA A 13 5.86 -38.58 -72.46
N ARG A 14 6.49 -39.58 -71.81
CA ARG A 14 6.83 -39.59 -70.39
C ARG A 14 7.99 -38.62 -70.14
N LEU A 15 7.87 -37.76 -69.13
CA LEU A 15 9.00 -37.04 -68.56
C LEU A 15 8.98 -37.22 -67.03
N ALA A 16 10.13 -37.68 -66.54
CA ALA A 16 10.38 -38.08 -65.17
C ALA A 16 10.22 -36.90 -64.19
N THR A 17 9.46 -37.13 -63.12
CA THR A 17 9.23 -36.18 -62.03
C THR A 17 10.47 -36.09 -61.15
N GLY A 18 11.35 -35.12 -61.41
CA GLY A 18 12.42 -34.75 -60.51
C GLY A 18 11.85 -33.97 -59.32
N CYS A 19 11.86 -34.57 -58.12
CA CYS A 19 11.56 -33.88 -56.87
C CYS A 19 12.66 -32.84 -56.57
N LEU A 20 12.42 -31.58 -56.90
CA LEU A 20 13.21 -30.45 -56.42
C LEU A 20 12.83 -30.15 -54.97
N LEU A 21 13.65 -30.61 -54.03
CA LEU A 21 13.67 -30.11 -52.66
C LEU A 21 14.13 -28.65 -52.70
N THR A 22 13.18 -27.72 -52.70
CA THR A 22 13.45 -26.32 -52.41
C THR A 22 13.73 -26.18 -50.91
N LEU A 23 15.01 -26.10 -50.55
CA LEU A 23 15.42 -25.63 -49.23
C LEU A 23 14.93 -24.17 -49.10
N ALA A 24 13.83 -23.96 -48.39
CA ALA A 24 13.40 -22.62 -47.99
C ALA A 24 14.40 -22.12 -46.94
N ILE A 25 15.40 -21.36 -47.38
CA ILE A 25 16.26 -20.60 -46.48
C ILE A 25 15.39 -19.48 -45.92
N ALA A 26 14.82 -19.69 -44.73
CA ALA A 26 14.21 -18.62 -43.98
C ALA A 26 15.30 -17.55 -43.74
N PRO A 27 15.07 -16.26 -44.04
CA PRO A 27 16.02 -15.23 -43.69
C PRO A 27 16.15 -15.25 -42.18
N ALA A 28 17.37 -15.51 -41.69
CA ALA A 28 17.69 -15.29 -40.29
C ALA A 28 17.35 -13.83 -39.99
N ALA A 29 16.35 -13.60 -39.14
CA ALA A 29 16.08 -12.28 -38.62
C ALA A 29 17.35 -11.82 -37.89
N LEU A 30 18.14 -10.97 -38.53
CA LEU A 30 19.28 -10.31 -37.90
C LEU A 30 18.68 -9.48 -36.77
N ALA A 31 18.89 -9.91 -35.52
CA ALA A 31 18.55 -9.11 -34.36
C ALA A 31 19.30 -7.77 -34.52
N GLN A 32 18.54 -6.70 -34.79
CA GLN A 32 19.09 -5.38 -34.92
C GLN A 32 19.67 -5.01 -33.55
N ALA A 33 20.99 -4.91 -33.44
CA ALA A 33 21.61 -4.42 -32.22
C ALA A 33 20.99 -3.05 -31.89
N PRO A 34 20.55 -2.81 -30.65
CA PRO A 34 19.88 -1.56 -30.31
C PRO A 34 20.78 -0.39 -30.69
N ALA A 35 20.24 0.56 -31.45
CA ALA A 35 20.99 1.74 -31.85
C ALA A 35 21.44 2.50 -30.59
N PRO A 36 22.68 3.02 -30.54
CA PRO A 36 23.17 3.76 -29.39
C PRO A 36 22.33 5.03 -29.18
N VAL A 37 21.86 5.24 -27.95
CA VAL A 37 21.17 6.47 -27.54
C VAL A 37 22.19 7.43 -26.94
N ALA A 38 22.30 8.63 -27.52
CA ALA A 38 23.11 9.70 -26.96
C ALA A 38 22.26 10.57 -26.03
N ILE A 39 22.66 10.68 -24.75
CA ILE A 39 22.02 11.56 -23.76
C ILE A 39 22.94 12.76 -23.54
N THR A 40 22.44 13.97 -23.78
CA THR A 40 23.16 15.23 -23.54
C THR A 40 22.45 16.00 -22.43
N VAL A 41 23.21 16.45 -21.43
CA VAL A 41 22.70 17.22 -20.29
C VAL A 41 23.41 18.57 -20.24
N ASP A 42 22.66 19.66 -20.32
CA ASP A 42 23.18 21.03 -20.19
C ASP A 42 22.98 21.55 -18.76
N LEU A 43 24.06 21.59 -17.99
CA LEU A 43 24.05 22.04 -16.59
C LEU A 43 23.88 23.57 -16.44
N ALA A 44 24.04 24.35 -17.52
CA ALA A 44 23.86 25.81 -17.50
C ALA A 44 22.39 26.22 -17.66
N ARG A 45 21.48 25.27 -17.94
CA ARG A 45 20.05 25.52 -18.19
C ARG A 45 19.17 24.82 -17.15
N PRO A 46 19.00 25.39 -15.94
CA PRO A 46 18.09 24.83 -14.94
C PRO A 46 16.64 24.91 -15.43
N LEU A 47 15.89 23.81 -15.27
CA LEU A 47 14.46 23.74 -15.65
C LEU A 47 13.51 23.99 -14.47
N GLY A 48 13.95 23.75 -13.24
CA GLY A 48 13.16 23.89 -12.03
C GLY A 48 13.68 23.04 -10.88
N PRO A 49 13.08 23.13 -9.68
CA PRO A 49 13.45 22.29 -8.54
C PRO A 49 13.05 20.83 -8.77
N MET A 50 13.94 19.90 -8.42
CA MET A 50 13.64 18.46 -8.39
C MET A 50 12.96 18.14 -7.05
N GLN A 51 11.69 17.76 -7.09
CA GLN A 51 10.97 17.32 -5.89
C GLN A 51 11.41 15.88 -5.54
N PRO A 52 11.85 15.61 -4.31
CA PRO A 52 12.35 14.31 -3.90
C PRO A 52 11.22 13.32 -3.62
N LEU A 53 10.50 12.91 -4.67
CA LEU A 53 9.36 12.00 -4.60
C LEU A 53 9.73 10.57 -4.14
N TRP A 54 11.02 10.27 -4.03
CA TRP A 54 11.55 8.97 -3.62
C TRP A 54 11.71 8.81 -2.10
N ALA A 55 11.56 9.88 -1.31
CA ALA A 55 11.79 9.86 0.14
C ALA A 55 10.60 9.29 0.94
N TYR A 56 9.99 8.20 0.45
CA TYR A 56 8.80 7.56 1.01
C TYR A 56 9.04 6.05 1.13
N PHE A 57 8.85 5.49 2.33
CA PHE A 57 9.06 4.06 2.60
C PHE A 57 7.91 3.50 3.42
N GLY A 58 7.56 2.23 3.18
CA GLY A 58 6.47 1.54 3.88
C GLY A 58 6.84 0.11 4.23
N TYR A 59 6.22 -0.41 5.29
CA TYR A 59 6.30 -1.81 5.72
C TYR A 59 5.03 -2.19 6.49
N ASP A 60 4.85 -3.48 6.75
CA ASP A 60 3.58 -4.00 7.27
C ASP A 60 3.54 -3.96 8.81
N GLU A 61 4.55 -4.51 9.46
CA GLU A 61 4.55 -4.77 10.90
C GLU A 61 5.09 -3.60 11.75
N PRO A 62 4.24 -2.79 12.40
CA PRO A 62 4.66 -1.59 13.14
C PRO A 62 5.46 -1.90 14.40
N ASN A 63 5.34 -3.11 14.96
CA ASN A 63 6.01 -3.43 16.22
C ASN A 63 7.51 -3.73 16.06
N TYR A 64 8.00 -3.91 14.82
CA TYR A 64 9.45 -3.97 14.56
C TYR A 64 10.10 -2.57 14.50
N THR A 65 9.31 -1.50 14.36
CA THR A 65 9.80 -0.11 14.21
C THR A 65 10.80 0.29 15.30
N TYR A 66 10.46 0.02 16.56
CA TYR A 66 11.26 0.41 17.72
C TYR A 66 12.24 -0.69 18.17
N MET A 67 12.29 -1.83 17.48
CA MET A 67 13.27 -2.90 17.75
C MET A 67 14.65 -2.54 17.18
N PRO A 68 15.75 -3.18 17.64
CA PRO A 68 17.11 -2.83 17.23
C PRO A 68 17.32 -2.79 15.71
N ASP A 69 16.84 -3.79 14.98
CA ASP A 69 17.03 -3.88 13.53
C ASP A 69 16.12 -2.89 12.77
N GLY A 70 14.89 -2.66 13.23
CA GLY A 70 14.02 -1.63 12.66
C GLY A 70 14.62 -0.24 12.83
N GLN A 71 15.11 0.06 14.03
CA GLN A 71 15.82 1.30 14.34
C GLN A 71 17.10 1.48 13.52
N LYS A 72 17.86 0.40 13.27
CA LYS A 72 19.03 0.42 12.40
C LYS A 72 18.63 0.78 10.97
N LEU A 73 17.64 0.08 10.41
CA LEU A 73 17.15 0.32 9.05
C LEU A 73 16.64 1.77 8.88
N LEU A 74 15.84 2.26 9.81
CA LEU A 74 15.31 3.64 9.76
C LEU A 74 16.43 4.68 9.80
N THR A 75 17.49 4.45 10.59
CA THR A 75 18.67 5.33 10.60
C THR A 75 19.39 5.34 9.25
N GLU A 76 19.55 4.17 8.62
CA GLU A 76 20.18 4.04 7.29
C GLU A 76 19.34 4.75 6.23
N LEU A 77 18.01 4.58 6.24
CA LEU A 77 17.09 5.27 5.33
C LEU A 77 17.14 6.79 5.51
N ALA A 78 17.14 7.27 6.75
CA ALA A 78 17.25 8.69 7.04
C ALA A 78 18.59 9.28 6.54
N ALA A 79 19.71 8.55 6.71
CA ALA A 79 21.03 8.99 6.27
C ALA A 79 21.19 9.00 4.73
N LEU A 80 20.44 8.16 4.01
CA LEU A 80 20.48 8.09 2.54
C LEU A 80 19.73 9.25 1.87
N SER A 81 18.83 9.93 2.59
CA SER A 81 17.96 10.95 2.02
C SER A 81 18.45 12.37 2.34
N PRO A 82 18.53 13.28 1.35
CA PRO A 82 18.83 14.69 1.60
C PRO A 82 17.65 15.48 2.18
N VAL A 83 16.48 14.85 2.33
CA VAL A 83 15.26 15.43 2.89
C VAL A 83 14.63 14.47 3.91
N PRO A 84 13.73 14.96 4.79
CA PRO A 84 12.98 14.09 5.70
C PRO A 84 12.30 12.94 4.94
N VAL A 85 12.52 11.73 5.43
CA VAL A 85 11.87 10.52 4.90
C VAL A 85 10.47 10.40 5.51
N TYR A 86 9.48 10.11 4.67
CA TYR A 86 8.14 9.75 5.11
C TYR A 86 8.02 8.23 5.28
N VAL A 87 7.48 7.78 6.41
CA VAL A 87 7.40 6.36 6.76
C VAL A 87 5.97 5.95 7.07
N ARG A 88 5.52 4.85 6.46
CA ARG A 88 4.19 4.27 6.64
C ARG A 88 4.28 2.88 7.26
N ALA A 89 3.41 2.57 8.21
CA ALA A 89 3.22 1.21 8.73
C ALA A 89 1.75 0.92 8.95
N HIS A 90 1.36 -0.36 8.89
CA HIS A 90 -0.01 -0.78 9.15
C HIS A 90 -0.30 -0.94 10.65
N ASN A 91 -1.55 -1.27 10.99
CA ASN A 91 -1.94 -1.73 12.33
C ASN A 91 -1.70 -0.75 13.49
N LEU A 92 -1.74 0.55 13.24
CA LEU A 92 -1.52 1.59 14.25
C LEU A 92 -2.66 1.72 15.28
N LEU A 93 -3.85 1.16 14.99
CA LEU A 93 -5.03 1.19 15.87
C LEU A 93 -5.57 -0.20 16.25
N THR A 94 -4.90 -1.28 15.83
CA THR A 94 -5.30 -2.66 16.15
C THR A 94 -5.12 -2.96 17.65
N THR A 95 -6.09 -3.65 18.25
CA THR A 95 -6.05 -4.10 19.66
C THR A 95 -5.03 -5.23 19.85
N GLY A 96 -4.28 -5.21 20.96
CA GLY A 96 -3.29 -6.25 21.23
C GLY A 96 -2.28 -5.86 22.30
N ASP A 97 -1.13 -6.50 22.28
CA ASP A 97 -0.08 -6.36 23.31
C ASP A 97 1.22 -5.73 22.78
N GLY A 98 1.28 -5.45 21.47
CA GLY A 98 2.49 -4.98 20.81
C GLY A 98 3.51 -6.08 20.48
N THR A 99 3.14 -7.35 20.61
CA THR A 99 4.00 -8.46 20.18
C THR A 99 4.08 -8.50 18.66
N ALA A 100 5.28 -8.23 18.13
CA ALA A 100 5.59 -8.32 16.70
C ALA A 100 5.32 -9.74 16.14
N ALA A 101 4.73 -9.79 14.95
CA ALA A 101 4.44 -11.01 14.22
C ALA A 101 4.27 -10.69 12.73
N LEU A 102 4.48 -11.67 11.84
CA LEU A 102 4.33 -11.46 10.40
C LEU A 102 2.90 -11.11 10.03
N LYS A 103 2.74 -10.11 9.15
CA LYS A 103 1.43 -9.61 8.70
C LYS A 103 0.53 -9.13 9.84
N TRP A 104 1.11 -8.79 11.00
CA TRP A 104 0.37 -8.36 12.18
C TRP A 104 1.09 -7.24 12.92
N GLY A 105 0.29 -6.38 13.56
CA GLY A 105 0.75 -5.44 14.55
C GLY A 105 -0.36 -5.04 15.48
N SER A 106 -0.01 -4.41 16.59
CA SER A 106 -0.98 -3.80 17.49
C SER A 106 -0.34 -2.72 18.35
N THR A 107 -1.13 -1.73 18.71
CA THR A 107 -0.71 -0.65 19.62
C THR A 107 -1.57 -0.58 20.87
N ASN A 108 -2.74 -1.23 20.84
CA ASN A 108 -3.73 -1.15 21.89
C ASN A 108 -4.24 0.27 22.19
N ALA A 109 -4.18 1.16 21.19
CA ALA A 109 -4.58 2.56 21.29
C ALA A 109 -5.99 2.78 21.87
N TYR A 110 -6.89 1.80 21.68
CA TYR A 110 -8.26 1.85 22.15
C TYR A 110 -8.72 0.54 22.79
N THR A 111 -9.32 0.66 23.97
CA THR A 111 -10.13 -0.37 24.61
C THR A 111 -11.36 0.28 25.26
N GLU A 112 -12.26 -0.53 25.82
CA GLU A 112 -13.38 -0.04 26.62
C GLU A 112 -13.37 -0.65 28.01
N ASP A 113 -13.74 0.13 29.01
CA ASP A 113 -13.93 -0.40 30.36
C ASP A 113 -15.23 -1.22 30.48
N LYS A 114 -15.51 -1.78 31.67
CA LYS A 114 -16.71 -2.59 31.92
C LYS A 114 -18.04 -1.85 31.70
N LYS A 115 -18.02 -0.51 31.57
CA LYS A 115 -19.19 0.33 31.31
C LYS A 115 -19.25 0.80 29.85
N GLY A 116 -18.38 0.29 28.98
CA GLY A 116 -18.30 0.70 27.58
C GLY A 116 -17.71 2.09 27.37
N ARG A 117 -17.01 2.63 28.38
CA ARG A 117 -16.34 3.94 28.28
C ARG A 117 -14.98 3.77 27.61
N PRO A 118 -14.59 4.67 26.70
CA PRO A 118 -13.33 4.56 25.99
C PRO A 118 -12.14 4.70 26.95
N VAL A 119 -11.11 3.89 26.73
CA VAL A 119 -9.81 3.94 27.39
C VAL A 119 -8.76 4.03 26.29
N TYR A 120 -7.93 5.07 26.35
CA TYR A 120 -6.88 5.33 25.38
C TYR A 120 -5.51 5.07 26.00
N ASP A 121 -4.65 4.33 25.30
CA ASP A 121 -3.26 4.07 25.68
C ASP A 121 -2.34 4.31 24.49
N TRP A 122 -1.59 5.40 24.53
CA TRP A 122 -0.72 5.82 23.43
C TRP A 122 0.70 5.27 23.53
N ARG A 123 1.03 4.45 24.53
CA ARG A 123 2.42 4.04 24.80
C ARG A 123 3.12 3.43 23.58
N ILE A 124 2.50 2.44 22.92
CA ILE A 124 3.13 1.76 21.77
C ILE A 124 3.12 2.66 20.53
N VAL A 125 2.04 3.44 20.33
CA VAL A 125 2.00 4.46 19.27
C VAL A 125 3.16 5.45 19.44
N ASP A 126 3.42 5.90 20.66
CA ASP A 126 4.51 6.79 20.99
C ASP A 126 5.87 6.13 20.73
N GLU A 127 6.07 4.85 21.11
CA GLU A 127 7.32 4.12 20.81
C GLU A 127 7.62 4.07 19.30
N ILE A 128 6.60 3.82 18.48
CA ILE A 128 6.71 3.79 17.00
C ILE A 128 7.03 5.19 16.46
N PHE A 129 6.26 6.20 16.87
CA PHE A 129 6.39 7.55 16.32
C PHE A 129 7.67 8.24 16.81
N ASP A 130 8.06 8.07 18.07
CA ASP A 130 9.33 8.53 18.61
C ASP A 130 10.51 7.98 17.78
N ALA A 131 10.46 6.71 17.36
CA ALA A 131 11.51 6.12 16.54
C ALA A 131 11.66 6.83 15.17
N TYR A 132 10.56 7.33 14.59
CA TYR A 132 10.60 8.15 13.38
C TYR A 132 11.12 9.57 13.66
N ILE A 133 10.50 10.25 14.62
CA ILE A 133 10.75 11.68 14.88
C ILE A 133 12.19 11.90 15.35
N GLN A 134 12.74 11.02 16.20
CA GLN A 134 14.13 11.09 16.66
C GLN A 134 15.15 11.00 15.51
N ARG A 135 14.76 10.46 14.35
CA ARG A 135 15.59 10.34 13.14
C ARG A 135 15.28 11.43 12.10
N GLY A 136 14.47 12.43 12.45
CA GLY A 136 14.04 13.48 11.53
C GLY A 136 13.09 12.99 10.43
N MET A 137 12.53 11.78 10.58
CA MET A 137 11.55 11.21 9.66
C MET A 137 10.15 11.73 10.00
N LYS A 138 9.21 11.56 9.06
CA LYS A 138 7.82 12.00 9.18
C LYS A 138 6.87 10.81 9.03
N PRO A 139 5.90 10.61 9.92
CA PRO A 139 4.92 9.55 9.74
C PRO A 139 3.95 9.87 8.60
N ILE A 140 3.62 8.84 7.85
CA ILE A 140 2.33 8.67 7.18
C ILE A 140 1.49 7.86 8.15
N ALA A 141 0.75 8.57 8.99
CA ALA A 141 -0.08 8.00 10.04
C ALA A 141 -1.32 7.35 9.42
N GLN A 142 -1.21 6.04 9.13
CA GLN A 142 -2.36 5.24 8.73
C GLN A 142 -3.34 5.12 9.91
N ILE A 143 -4.54 5.62 9.71
CA ILE A 143 -5.67 5.53 10.62
C ILE A 143 -6.36 4.19 10.39
N GLY A 144 -5.84 3.15 11.04
CA GLY A 144 -6.35 1.79 10.97
C GLY A 144 -5.44 0.77 11.67
N PHE A 145 -5.83 -0.49 11.79
CA PHE A 145 -7.15 -1.01 11.44
C PHE A 145 -8.13 -0.90 12.62
N MET A 146 -9.29 -1.56 12.57
CA MET A 146 -10.35 -1.37 13.55
C MET A 146 -9.98 -1.98 14.91
N PRO A 147 -10.04 -1.22 16.03
CA PRO A 147 -9.94 -1.80 17.38
C PRO A 147 -11.01 -2.88 17.63
N GLU A 148 -10.66 -3.93 18.37
CA GLU A 148 -11.54 -5.08 18.62
C GLU A 148 -12.87 -4.68 19.27
N ALA A 149 -12.83 -3.79 20.27
CA ALA A 149 -14.02 -3.31 20.95
C ALA A 149 -15.00 -2.58 19.99
N MET A 150 -14.47 -1.92 18.96
CA MET A 150 -15.24 -1.16 17.98
C MET A 150 -15.76 -2.00 16.81
N SER A 151 -15.05 -3.06 16.42
CA SER A 151 -15.38 -3.85 15.22
C SER A 151 -16.76 -4.52 15.28
N THR A 152 -17.57 -4.39 14.24
CA THR A 152 -18.85 -5.09 14.10
C THR A 152 -18.72 -6.62 14.13
N HIS A 153 -17.57 -7.17 13.75
CA HIS A 153 -17.29 -8.61 13.73
C HIS A 153 -15.97 -8.92 14.42
N PRO A 154 -15.88 -8.79 15.76
CA PRO A 154 -14.60 -8.82 16.45
C PRO A 154 -13.98 -10.21 16.53
N VAL A 155 -14.74 -11.29 16.34
CA VAL A 155 -14.24 -12.66 16.54
C VAL A 155 -14.30 -13.47 15.23
N PRO A 156 -13.20 -14.11 14.80
CA PRO A 156 -11.84 -14.04 15.38
C PRO A 156 -11.20 -12.66 15.17
N TYR A 157 -10.40 -12.18 16.12
CA TYR A 157 -9.75 -10.86 16.00
C TYR A 157 -8.32 -10.96 15.47
N ARG A 158 -7.41 -11.58 16.22
CA ARG A 158 -6.02 -11.79 15.82
C ARG A 158 -5.91 -13.05 14.98
N HIS A 159 -5.24 -12.94 13.82
CA HIS A 159 -4.83 -14.09 13.01
C HIS A 159 -3.40 -14.52 13.35
N HIS A 160 -3.02 -15.70 12.86
CA HIS A 160 -1.67 -16.23 12.92
C HIS A 160 -1.29 -16.69 11.52
N TRP A 161 -0.56 -15.83 10.79
CA TRP A 161 -0.16 -16.09 9.41
C TRP A 161 1.34 -16.38 9.32
N GLN A 162 1.71 -17.32 8.47
CA GLN A 162 3.11 -17.64 8.13
C GLN A 162 3.28 -17.88 6.61
N PRO A 163 4.51 -17.76 6.08
CA PRO A 163 4.77 -18.04 4.67
C PRO A 163 4.30 -19.45 4.28
N GLY A 164 3.45 -19.52 3.25
CA GLY A 164 2.83 -20.76 2.78
C GLY A 164 1.34 -20.86 3.10
N ASP A 165 0.83 -20.05 4.03
CA ASP A 165 -0.60 -19.95 4.31
C ASP A 165 -1.34 -19.15 3.22
N ASN A 166 -2.68 -19.28 3.19
CA ASN A 166 -3.49 -18.45 2.31
C ASN A 166 -3.47 -17.01 2.81
N TYR A 167 -3.16 -16.07 1.91
CA TYR A 167 -3.11 -14.65 2.26
C TYR A 167 -4.44 -14.13 2.79
N ASN A 168 -5.57 -14.65 2.31
CA ASN A 168 -6.88 -14.19 2.73
C ASN A 168 -7.21 -14.51 4.19
N ASP A 169 -6.40 -15.34 4.86
CA ASP A 169 -6.57 -15.69 6.28
C ASP A 169 -6.15 -14.54 7.21
N VAL A 170 -5.53 -13.47 6.68
CA VAL A 170 -5.19 -12.27 7.48
C VAL A 170 -6.43 -11.44 7.82
N TYR A 171 -7.46 -11.44 6.96
CA TYR A 171 -8.63 -10.58 7.11
C TYR A 171 -9.58 -11.12 8.18
N THR A 172 -9.43 -10.60 9.38
CA THR A 172 -10.20 -10.99 10.56
C THR A 172 -10.94 -9.78 11.13
N GLY A 173 -11.31 -9.79 12.41
CA GLY A 173 -12.18 -8.77 12.99
C GLY A 173 -11.67 -7.34 12.91
N TRP A 174 -10.39 -7.10 12.66
CA TRP A 174 -9.84 -5.76 12.44
C TRP A 174 -10.26 -5.14 11.11
N ALA A 175 -10.73 -5.92 10.12
CA ALA A 175 -11.04 -5.45 8.77
C ALA A 175 -12.48 -4.91 8.59
N TYR A 176 -13.27 -4.90 9.66
CA TYR A 176 -14.70 -4.58 9.62
C TYR A 176 -15.01 -3.15 10.08
N PRO A 177 -16.15 -2.57 9.65
CA PRO A 177 -16.59 -1.25 10.09
C PRO A 177 -16.83 -1.17 11.61
N PRO A 178 -16.80 0.06 12.19
CA PRO A 178 -17.10 0.27 13.59
C PRO A 178 -18.60 0.12 13.87
N LYS A 179 -18.96 -0.38 15.06
CA LYS A 179 -20.34 -0.38 15.58
C LYS A 179 -20.88 1.03 15.80
N ASP A 180 -19.98 1.98 16.08
CA ASP A 180 -20.32 3.37 16.38
C ASP A 180 -19.27 4.31 15.75
N TYR A 181 -19.68 4.98 14.67
CA TYR A 181 -18.84 5.93 13.94
C TYR A 181 -18.48 7.18 14.77
N LYS A 182 -19.30 7.57 15.76
CA LYS A 182 -18.96 8.69 16.66
C LYS A 182 -17.81 8.30 17.58
N LYS A 183 -17.82 7.07 18.10
CA LYS A 183 -16.69 6.54 18.89
C LYS A 183 -15.42 6.44 18.05
N TRP A 184 -15.52 5.99 16.79
CA TRP A 184 -14.41 6.02 15.84
C TRP A 184 -13.83 7.43 15.66
N GLY A 185 -14.69 8.41 15.31
CA GLY A 185 -14.25 9.80 15.17
C GLY A 185 -13.63 10.36 16.45
N GLU A 186 -14.15 10.00 17.62
CA GLU A 186 -13.55 10.41 18.89
C GLU A 186 -12.16 9.80 19.12
N LEU A 187 -11.95 8.52 18.79
CA LEU A 187 -10.62 7.91 18.82
C LEU A 187 -9.62 8.66 17.93
N VAL A 188 -10.00 8.93 16.67
CA VAL A 188 -9.15 9.67 15.74
C VAL A 188 -8.82 11.06 16.28
N TYR A 189 -9.81 11.79 16.79
CA TYR A 189 -9.62 13.11 17.37
C TYR A 189 -8.65 13.09 18.57
N GLN A 190 -8.82 12.12 19.49
CA GLN A 190 -7.94 11.98 20.64
C GLN A 190 -6.51 11.63 20.23
N TRP A 191 -6.33 10.80 19.20
CA TRP A 191 -5.00 10.46 18.70
C TRP A 191 -4.28 11.67 18.08
N VAL A 192 -4.95 12.44 17.22
CA VAL A 192 -4.37 13.64 16.61
C VAL A 192 -4.05 14.67 17.70
N ARG A 193 -4.96 14.88 18.67
CA ARG A 193 -4.71 15.78 19.79
C ARG A 193 -3.54 15.37 20.66
N HIS A 194 -3.43 14.08 20.98
CA HIS A 194 -2.29 13.54 21.72
C HIS A 194 -0.99 13.78 20.95
N SER A 195 -0.98 13.51 19.65
CA SER A 195 0.18 13.77 18.78
C SER A 195 0.59 15.23 18.80
N VAL A 196 -0.36 16.17 18.68
CA VAL A 196 -0.08 17.62 18.76
C VAL A 196 0.47 18.00 20.14
N ALA A 197 -0.09 17.44 21.22
CA ALA A 197 0.37 17.71 22.57
C ALA A 197 1.79 17.19 22.83
N ARG A 198 2.15 16.03 22.26
CA ARG A 198 3.45 15.37 22.45
C ARG A 198 4.55 15.96 21.57
N TYR A 199 4.29 16.12 20.27
CA TYR A 199 5.31 16.49 19.28
C TYR A 199 5.26 17.96 18.87
N GLY A 200 4.20 18.67 19.23
CA GLY A 200 3.98 20.06 18.88
C GLY A 200 3.27 20.23 17.53
N GLU A 201 2.44 21.27 17.44
CA GLU A 201 1.62 21.55 16.26
C GLU A 201 2.46 21.75 14.99
N ALA A 202 3.60 22.44 15.08
CA ALA A 202 4.48 22.69 13.94
C ALA A 202 5.03 21.40 13.33
N GLU A 203 5.30 20.39 14.17
CA GLU A 203 5.76 19.08 13.74
C GLU A 203 4.61 18.31 13.08
N VAL A 204 3.47 18.18 13.77
CA VAL A 204 2.35 17.34 13.32
C VAL A 204 1.68 17.86 12.04
N LYS A 205 1.73 19.18 11.78
CA LYS A 205 1.28 19.76 10.50
C LYS A 205 2.07 19.25 9.29
N THR A 206 3.29 18.76 9.51
CA THR A 206 4.14 18.21 8.43
C THR A 206 3.89 16.73 8.17
N TRP A 207 3.08 16.07 8.98
CA TRP A 207 2.74 14.65 8.82
C TRP A 207 1.67 14.47 7.74
N ARG A 208 1.53 13.22 7.28
CA ARG A 208 0.40 12.81 6.45
C ARG A 208 -0.50 11.90 7.27
N TRP A 209 -1.79 12.15 7.24
CA TRP A 209 -2.81 11.28 7.80
C TRP A 209 -3.51 10.58 6.65
N GLU A 210 -3.73 9.28 6.78
CA GLU A 210 -4.32 8.46 5.73
C GLU A 210 -5.35 7.52 6.34
N LEU A 211 -6.57 7.52 5.83
CA LEU A 211 -7.58 6.58 6.31
C LEU A 211 -7.42 5.22 5.63
N TRP A 212 -7.22 4.18 6.45
CA TRP A 212 -7.32 2.77 6.05
C TRP A 212 -6.23 2.28 5.06
N ASN A 213 -6.48 1.10 4.48
CA ASN A 213 -5.69 0.48 3.43
C ASN A 213 -6.61 -0.26 2.44
N GLU A 214 -6.42 -0.06 1.14
CA GLU A 214 -7.04 -0.77 0.01
C GLU A 214 -8.49 -1.22 0.30
N PRO A 215 -9.43 -0.29 0.54
CA PRO A 215 -10.81 -0.61 0.91
C PRO A 215 -11.61 -1.25 -0.24
N ASN A 216 -11.01 -1.36 -1.42
CA ASN A 216 -11.54 -2.07 -2.57
C ASN A 216 -11.26 -3.59 -2.55
N ILE A 217 -10.46 -4.09 -1.61
CA ILE A 217 -10.18 -5.52 -1.43
C ILE A 217 -10.41 -5.96 0.04
N GLY A 218 -9.97 -7.17 0.40
CA GLY A 218 -10.27 -7.82 1.68
C GLY A 218 -9.84 -7.06 2.96
N TYR A 219 -9.03 -6.00 2.85
CA TYR A 219 -8.71 -5.10 3.95
C TYR A 219 -9.94 -4.34 4.48
N TRP A 220 -11.02 -4.23 3.70
CA TRP A 220 -12.31 -3.70 4.14
C TRP A 220 -13.43 -4.71 3.89
N GLN A 221 -14.20 -5.00 4.94
CA GLN A 221 -15.30 -5.96 4.90
C GLN A 221 -16.69 -5.30 5.01
N GLY A 222 -16.73 -3.96 4.97
CA GLY A 222 -17.98 -3.19 4.89
C GLY A 222 -18.35 -2.82 3.45
N THR A 223 -19.40 -2.02 3.29
CA THR A 223 -19.77 -1.46 1.97
C THR A 223 -18.95 -0.21 1.65
N PRO A 224 -18.91 0.23 0.38
CA PRO A 224 -18.33 1.53 0.01
C PRO A 224 -18.97 2.72 0.74
N GLU A 225 -20.28 2.66 1.01
CA GLU A 225 -20.99 3.70 1.77
C GLU A 225 -20.55 3.74 3.23
N GLU A 226 -20.33 2.58 3.85
CA GLU A 226 -19.77 2.48 5.19
C GLU A 226 -18.33 3.02 5.24
N TYR A 227 -17.53 2.77 4.21
CA TYR A 227 -16.19 3.36 4.10
C TYR A 227 -16.25 4.89 3.94
N ASN A 228 -17.12 5.40 3.07
CA ASN A 228 -17.32 6.85 2.92
C ASN A 228 -17.76 7.49 4.23
N GLN A 229 -18.65 6.83 4.97
CA GLN A 229 -19.03 7.28 6.30
C GLN A 229 -17.84 7.25 7.28
N LEU A 230 -16.98 6.22 7.22
CA LEU A 230 -15.75 6.19 8.01
C LEU A 230 -14.86 7.39 7.69
N TYR A 231 -14.76 7.75 6.41
CA TYR A 231 -14.02 8.91 5.93
C TYR A 231 -14.58 10.22 6.47
N ASP A 232 -15.90 10.44 6.39
CA ASP A 232 -16.54 11.65 6.91
C ASP A 232 -16.26 11.87 8.39
N TYR A 233 -16.34 10.81 9.20
CA TYR A 233 -16.06 10.90 10.64
C TYR A 233 -14.56 11.09 10.94
N THR A 234 -13.68 10.53 10.10
CA THR A 234 -12.23 10.69 10.21
C THR A 234 -11.81 12.11 9.86
N GLU A 235 -12.31 12.65 8.75
CA GLU A 235 -12.06 14.02 8.29
C GLU A 235 -12.49 15.04 9.34
N ALA A 236 -13.72 14.92 9.83
CA ALA A 236 -14.24 15.82 10.85
C ALA A 236 -13.40 15.75 12.13
N ALA A 237 -12.94 14.56 12.52
CA ALA A 237 -12.13 14.37 13.72
C ALA A 237 -10.71 14.94 13.58
N VAL A 238 -10.03 14.66 12.47
CA VAL A 238 -8.67 15.16 12.18
C VAL A 238 -8.66 16.67 12.15
N HIS A 239 -9.54 17.30 11.37
CA HIS A 239 -9.54 18.76 11.23
C HIS A 239 -10.13 19.48 12.47
N ARG A 240 -10.96 18.81 13.27
CA ARG A 240 -11.35 19.32 14.61
C ARG A 240 -10.16 19.34 15.58
N ALA A 241 -9.24 18.38 15.49
CA ALA A 241 -8.04 18.34 16.33
C ALA A 241 -6.94 19.26 15.81
N LEU A 242 -6.73 19.31 14.50
CA LEU A 242 -5.71 20.10 13.82
C LEU A 242 -6.23 20.59 12.45
N PRO A 243 -6.75 21.82 12.36
CA PRO A 243 -7.37 22.32 11.12
C PRO A 243 -6.45 22.40 9.89
N ALA A 244 -5.12 22.38 10.08
CA ALA A 244 -4.14 22.44 8.99
C ALA A 244 -3.49 21.07 8.69
N ALA A 245 -4.02 19.98 9.24
CA ALA A 245 -3.52 18.63 8.95
C ALA A 245 -3.74 18.27 7.47
N SER A 246 -2.84 17.47 6.91
CA SER A 246 -3.04 16.85 5.59
C SER A 246 -3.64 15.46 5.78
N LEU A 247 -4.92 15.29 5.45
CA LEU A 247 -5.61 13.99 5.40
C LEU A 247 -5.84 13.54 3.95
N GLY A 248 -5.74 12.24 3.67
CA GLY A 248 -6.07 11.64 2.39
C GLY A 248 -6.67 10.22 2.49
N GLY A 249 -7.07 9.71 1.33
CA GLY A 249 -7.66 8.39 1.06
C GLY A 249 -8.00 8.28 -0.44
N PRO A 250 -8.68 7.23 -0.92
CA PRO A 250 -9.12 6.04 -0.18
C PRO A 250 -8.02 4.98 0.02
N GLU A 251 -6.82 5.27 -0.48
CA GLU A 251 -5.69 4.34 -0.71
C GLU A 251 -5.99 3.23 -1.73
#